data_AF-A0A9P1C6I2-F1
#
_entry.id   AF-A0A9P1C6I2-F1
#
_cell.length_a   1.000
_cell.length_b   1.000
_cell.length_c   1.000
_cell.angle_alpha   90.00
_cell.angle_beta   90.00
_cell.angle_gamma   90.00
#
_symmetry.space_group_name_H-M   'P 1'
#
loop_
_entity.id
_entity.type
_entity.pdbx_description
1 polymer ?
#
loop_
_entity_poly.entity_id
_entity_poly.type
_entity_poly.pdbx_seq_one_letter_code
_entity_poly.pdbx_strand_id
1 'polypeptide(L)'
;MQQKSQGISGGRRSRSPEKKEPGPRGGVVIGNPGETEPPTYDVEQVGKKHNGDPTWQAVLNIKGQGGRIRSLRAPPRSNEDDARDDGEEMKDCFMKHGMQGLRELQQKQRRWGENKGSPDTGQSHGTYYSQTENGRCNGTWLNMAMDGSDTSSPSKGSSAVRMRFYNFNMANSAAFEGLHHLQGTTGRCLEDWIQEPFSDGQSCDAVFLTFTETRLALGPWVREYRNNPNSKLDCATYQNSVKEAEMTNDMPWSGMLDGVAEKYSGNLKTLLLFSRARFRRDPDMQPLFGRLTDKRIGGMALPNPKKAFMGRSLLSRQDALHICFAGAHFPIAEMAAVLDQIGGLESAKVIMARTLRKVLRNAFRRGILSDNSLLVVQGDLNSRTVLGPKGQVKDILQEVISDPHIQAAIRNGVPVAEGDWFEPCGETNALKLPVTYKFNSEVGAHFKGTDGSALSLEGILTAAAKREDDGAYAETLQSLPPDVLKSWSLEFKEANFRNFRFPASADRIICWAPSSLARRLQWTFPQGGYKVNHLQGGSDHRPVRLEVLLQLLPADAAGNTAVSATEPPRALLEAVAQDDAEDSEGAGGDSPSFLNRLGSAAQSWFSQQSGYSRA
;
A
#
# COMPACT_ATOMS: atom_id res chain seq x y z
N MET A 1 35.74 -18.15 63.71
CA MET A 1 36.96 -19.00 63.63
C MET A 1 37.78 -18.56 62.45
N GLN A 2 38.86 -17.84 62.74
CA GLN A 2 39.94 -17.54 61.79
C GLN A 2 40.84 -18.77 61.67
N GLN A 3 41.21 -19.17 60.46
CA GLN A 3 42.42 -19.96 60.25
C GLN A 3 43.26 -19.35 59.14
N LYS A 4 44.36 -18.75 59.60
CA LYS A 4 45.61 -18.55 58.87
C LYS A 4 46.32 -19.91 58.76
N SER A 5 47.00 -20.16 57.63
CA SER A 5 48.42 -20.59 57.66
C SER A 5 49.01 -20.72 56.25
N GLN A 6 50.10 -19.96 56.05
CA GLN A 6 51.39 -20.36 55.45
C GLN A 6 51.38 -20.89 53.99
N GLY A 7 52.10 -20.34 53.02
CA GLY A 7 53.40 -19.68 53.05
C GLY A 7 54.43 -20.56 52.36
N ILE A 8 54.65 -20.38 51.05
CA ILE A 8 55.85 -20.89 50.35
C ILE A 8 56.38 -19.79 49.42
N SER A 9 57.59 -19.34 49.76
CA SER A 9 58.45 -18.47 48.98
C SER A 9 59.19 -19.26 47.91
N GLY A 10 59.25 -18.75 46.67
CA GLY A 10 60.12 -19.32 45.65
C GLY A 10 60.25 -18.47 44.39
N GLY A 11 61.45 -17.93 44.16
CA GLY A 11 62.02 -17.78 42.83
C GLY A 11 61.70 -16.51 42.04
N ARG A 12 62.61 -15.53 42.10
CA ARG A 12 62.81 -14.53 41.04
C ARG A 12 63.05 -15.26 39.70
N ARG A 13 62.11 -15.15 38.76
CA ARG A 13 62.35 -15.38 37.33
C ARG A 13 62.23 -14.05 36.59
N SER A 14 63.17 -13.84 35.68
CA SER A 14 63.32 -12.70 34.79
C SER A 14 62.01 -12.38 34.05
N ARG A 15 61.68 -11.08 34.02
CA ARG A 15 60.57 -10.53 33.23
C ARG A 15 60.82 -10.81 31.74
N SER A 16 60.03 -11.69 31.15
CA SER A 16 59.85 -11.73 29.70
C SER A 16 59.16 -10.43 29.24
N PRO A 17 59.48 -9.91 28.05
CA PRO A 17 58.85 -8.70 27.54
C PRO A 17 57.35 -8.90 27.40
N GLU A 18 56.60 -7.89 27.84
CA GLU A 18 55.15 -7.79 27.79
C GLU A 18 54.67 -8.11 26.37
N LYS A 19 54.01 -9.26 26.19
CA LYS A 19 53.25 -9.54 24.96
C LYS A 19 52.09 -8.56 24.95
N LYS A 20 52.20 -7.49 24.14
CA LYS A 20 51.07 -6.65 23.76
C LYS A 20 49.93 -7.56 23.29
N GLU A 21 48.81 -7.51 23.99
CA GLU A 21 47.58 -8.15 23.54
C GLU A 21 47.26 -7.65 22.12
N PRO A 22 46.92 -8.53 21.16
CA PRO A 22 46.46 -8.08 19.87
C PRO A 22 45.15 -7.31 20.10
N GLY A 23 45.21 -5.99 19.91
CA GLY A 23 44.03 -5.15 19.98
C GLY A 23 42.90 -5.67 19.06
N PRO A 24 41.66 -5.22 19.29
CA PRO A 24 40.50 -5.66 18.52
C PRO A 24 40.82 -5.58 17.02
N ARG A 25 40.46 -6.63 16.27
CA ARG A 25 40.72 -6.77 14.83
C ARG A 25 40.18 -5.55 14.08
N GLY A 26 41.00 -4.51 13.96
CA GLY A 26 40.64 -3.27 13.29
C GLY A 26 40.26 -3.55 11.84
N GLY A 27 39.16 -2.93 11.39
CA GLY A 27 38.75 -2.98 9.99
C GLY A 27 39.87 -2.51 9.06
N VAL A 28 39.86 -2.98 7.81
CA VAL A 28 40.80 -2.51 6.80
C VAL A 28 40.55 -1.02 6.56
N VAL A 29 41.51 -0.18 6.93
CA VAL A 29 41.49 1.26 6.64
C VAL A 29 41.90 1.43 5.19
N ILE A 30 40.99 1.91 4.36
CA ILE A 30 41.24 2.21 2.95
C ILE A 30 41.59 3.69 2.87
N GLY A 31 42.78 3.99 2.33
CA GLY A 31 43.23 5.36 2.10
C GLY A 31 42.50 6.03 0.94
N ASN A 32 42.75 7.32 0.75
CA ASN A 32 42.21 8.05 -0.40
C ASN A 32 42.84 7.54 -1.72
N PRO A 33 42.17 7.74 -2.87
CA PRO A 33 42.78 7.45 -4.17
C PRO A 33 44.12 8.17 -4.33
N GLY A 34 45.17 7.41 -4.65
CA GLY A 34 46.56 7.91 -4.73
C GLY A 34 47.42 7.64 -3.48
N GLU A 35 46.82 7.35 -2.32
CA GLU A 35 47.55 6.95 -1.10
C GLU A 35 47.72 5.42 -0.99
N THR A 36 46.93 4.65 -1.76
CA THR A 36 47.00 3.20 -1.82
C THR A 36 47.47 2.74 -3.20
N GLU A 37 48.07 1.54 -3.25
CA GLU A 37 48.31 0.87 -4.54
C GLU A 37 47.00 0.78 -5.35
N PRO A 38 47.06 0.94 -6.69
CA PRO A 38 45.88 0.80 -7.54
C PRO A 38 45.19 -0.55 -7.30
N PRO A 39 43.86 -0.59 -7.15
CA PRO A 39 43.18 -1.84 -6.92
C PRO A 39 43.26 -2.75 -8.15
N THR A 40 43.29 -4.05 -7.90
CA THR A 40 43.17 -5.08 -8.93
C THR A 40 41.76 -5.65 -8.93
N TYR A 41 41.34 -6.31 -10.00
CA TYR A 41 40.11 -7.09 -9.98
C TYR A 41 40.31 -8.43 -10.67
N ASP A 42 39.52 -9.40 -10.24
CA ASP A 42 39.43 -10.73 -10.83
C ASP A 42 37.98 -10.98 -11.26
N VAL A 43 37.76 -11.83 -12.27
CA VAL A 43 36.43 -12.27 -12.67
C VAL A 43 36.26 -13.72 -12.26
N GLU A 44 35.27 -13.99 -11.41
CA GLU A 44 35.00 -15.32 -10.84
C GLU A 44 33.66 -15.86 -11.34
N GLN A 45 33.60 -17.17 -11.58
CA GLN A 45 32.33 -17.87 -11.77
C GLN A 45 31.68 -18.13 -10.40
N VAL A 46 30.50 -17.55 -10.15
CA VAL A 46 29.90 -17.51 -8.79
C VAL A 46 28.65 -18.37 -8.62
N GLY A 47 28.11 -18.91 -9.71
CA GLY A 47 26.92 -19.75 -9.66
C GLY A 47 26.45 -20.18 -11.04
N LYS A 48 25.29 -20.85 -11.07
CA LYS A 48 24.58 -21.22 -12.30
C LYS A 48 23.15 -20.70 -12.24
N LYS A 49 22.62 -20.24 -13.38
CA LYS A 49 21.20 -19.90 -13.55
C LYS A 49 20.33 -21.17 -13.51
N HIS A 50 19.01 -21.00 -13.44
CA HIS A 50 18.06 -22.12 -13.49
C HIS A 50 18.17 -22.97 -14.77
N ASN A 51 18.62 -22.39 -15.88
CA ASN A 51 18.87 -23.11 -17.13
C ASN A 51 20.25 -23.81 -17.17
N GLY A 52 21.04 -23.75 -16.09
CA GLY A 52 22.35 -24.38 -15.99
C GLY A 52 23.53 -23.49 -16.43
N ASP A 53 23.27 -22.34 -17.05
CA ASP A 53 24.33 -21.45 -17.55
C ASP A 53 25.15 -20.84 -16.41
N PRO A 54 26.47 -20.71 -16.55
CA PRO A 54 27.31 -20.08 -15.55
C PRO A 54 26.96 -18.59 -15.39
N THR A 55 27.18 -18.07 -14.19
CA THR A 55 27.14 -16.63 -13.90
C THR A 55 28.51 -16.18 -13.41
N TRP A 56 28.89 -14.97 -13.82
CA TRP A 56 30.21 -14.40 -13.63
C TRP A 56 30.11 -13.13 -12.79
N GLN A 57 31.12 -12.82 -11.98
CA GLN A 57 31.11 -11.64 -11.12
C GLN A 57 32.53 -11.07 -11.00
N ALA A 58 32.67 -9.76 -11.17
CA ALA A 58 33.92 -9.07 -10.85
C ALA A 58 34.12 -8.96 -9.33
N VAL A 59 35.36 -9.16 -8.88
CA VAL A 59 35.82 -9.01 -7.50
C VAL A 59 36.97 -8.00 -7.47
N LEU A 60 36.68 -6.77 -7.04
CA LEU A 60 37.68 -5.71 -6.87
C LEU A 60 38.40 -5.88 -5.53
N ASN A 61 39.73 -5.94 -5.57
CA ASN A 61 40.63 -6.10 -4.45
C ASN A 61 41.38 -4.79 -4.17
N ILE A 62 41.10 -4.17 -3.02
CA ILE A 62 41.69 -2.88 -2.61
C ILE A 62 42.65 -3.13 -1.43
N LYS A 63 43.92 -2.77 -1.58
CA LYS A 63 44.93 -2.90 -0.52
C LYS A 63 44.86 -1.68 0.43
N GLY A 64 44.49 -1.91 1.68
CA GLY A 64 44.40 -0.87 2.71
C GLY A 64 45.75 -0.46 3.30
N GLN A 65 45.75 0.61 4.09
CA GLN A 65 46.89 1.09 4.86
C GLN A 65 47.26 0.02 5.91
N GLY A 66 48.35 -0.72 5.67
CA GLY A 66 48.73 -1.91 6.44
C GLY A 66 48.70 -3.23 5.65
N GLY A 67 48.51 -3.17 4.33
CA GLY A 67 48.67 -4.32 3.43
C GLY A 67 47.52 -5.32 3.42
N ARG A 68 46.48 -5.12 4.25
CA ARG A 68 45.28 -5.96 4.24
C ARG A 68 44.42 -5.64 3.02
N ILE A 69 43.93 -6.66 2.35
CA ILE A 69 43.08 -6.51 1.16
C ILE A 69 41.60 -6.51 1.59
N ARG A 70 40.81 -5.58 1.05
CA ARG A 70 39.36 -5.59 1.10
C ARG A 70 38.81 -5.92 -0.28
N SER A 71 38.01 -6.97 -0.36
CA SER A 71 37.36 -7.39 -1.61
C SER A 71 35.93 -6.85 -1.68
N LEU A 72 35.53 -6.37 -2.85
CA LEU A 72 34.18 -5.86 -3.16
C LEU A 72 33.70 -6.53 -4.45
N ARG A 73 32.45 -6.99 -4.47
CA ARG A 73 31.90 -7.77 -5.58
C ARG A 73 30.86 -6.98 -6.38
N ALA A 74 30.96 -7.02 -7.71
CA ALA A 74 29.95 -6.49 -8.64
C ALA A 74 28.66 -7.34 -8.62
N PRO A 75 27.54 -6.99 -9.27
CA PRO A 75 26.42 -7.93 -9.46
C PRO A 75 26.81 -9.11 -10.38
N PRO A 76 26.23 -10.31 -10.20
CA PRO A 76 26.44 -11.41 -11.15
C PRO A 76 25.91 -11.08 -12.56
N ARG A 77 26.71 -11.40 -13.58
CA ARG A 77 26.41 -11.25 -15.02
C ARG A 77 26.26 -12.60 -15.70
N SER A 78 25.59 -12.58 -16.85
CA SER A 78 25.36 -13.77 -17.67
C SER A 78 26.52 -14.15 -18.58
N ASN A 79 27.43 -13.22 -18.86
CA ASN A 79 28.64 -13.45 -19.63
C ASN A 79 29.84 -12.91 -18.82
N GLU A 80 31.03 -13.40 -19.15
CA GLU A 80 32.28 -13.03 -18.47
C GLU A 80 32.72 -11.61 -18.83
N ASP A 81 32.48 -11.17 -20.06
CA ASP A 81 32.90 -9.86 -20.56
C ASP A 81 32.19 -8.70 -19.85
N ASP A 82 30.88 -8.75 -19.64
CA ASP A 82 30.14 -7.75 -18.86
C ASP A 82 30.63 -7.71 -17.40
N ALA A 83 31.02 -8.86 -16.84
CA ALA A 83 31.59 -8.92 -15.49
C ALA A 83 33.00 -8.29 -15.46
N ARG A 84 33.78 -8.43 -16.53
CA ARG A 84 35.09 -7.80 -16.69
C ARG A 84 34.95 -6.28 -16.82
N ASP A 85 34.01 -5.81 -17.62
CA ASP A 85 33.68 -4.39 -17.79
C ASP A 85 33.26 -3.76 -16.45
N ASP A 86 32.41 -4.45 -15.67
CA ASP A 86 32.06 -4.02 -14.32
C ASP A 86 33.30 -3.90 -13.41
N GLY A 87 34.26 -4.83 -13.54
CA GLY A 87 35.52 -4.84 -12.78
C GLY A 87 36.42 -3.64 -13.11
N GLU A 88 36.60 -3.32 -14.39
CA GLU A 88 37.35 -2.14 -14.83
C GLU A 88 36.63 -0.85 -14.42
N GLU A 89 35.30 -0.77 -14.58
CA GLU A 89 34.51 0.39 -14.16
C GLU A 89 34.61 0.63 -12.64
N MET A 90 34.55 -0.45 -11.84
CA MET A 90 34.73 -0.40 -10.39
C MET A 90 36.13 0.11 -10.00
N LYS A 91 37.17 -0.39 -10.67
CA LYS A 91 38.56 0.05 -10.45
C LYS A 91 38.72 1.53 -10.80
N ASP A 92 38.25 1.96 -11.95
CA ASP A 92 38.32 3.36 -12.40
C ASP A 92 37.53 4.30 -11.48
N CYS A 93 36.34 3.88 -11.06
CA CYS A 93 35.50 4.64 -10.14
C CYS A 93 36.18 4.82 -8.78
N PHE A 94 36.81 3.76 -8.24
CA PHE A 94 37.60 3.89 -7.02
C PHE A 94 38.76 4.88 -7.20
N MET A 95 39.50 4.78 -8.30
CA MET A 95 40.64 5.68 -8.55
C MET A 95 40.23 7.15 -8.71
N LYS A 96 39.01 7.43 -9.19
CA LYS A 96 38.50 8.80 -9.39
C LYS A 96 37.75 9.36 -8.18
N HIS A 97 36.96 8.53 -7.51
CA HIS A 97 35.94 8.97 -6.55
C HIS A 97 36.05 8.26 -5.18
N GLY A 98 37.04 7.40 -5.01
CA GLY A 98 37.28 6.64 -3.79
C GLY A 98 36.14 5.69 -3.43
N MET A 99 36.08 5.34 -2.14
CA MET A 99 35.10 4.39 -1.62
C MET A 99 33.65 4.86 -1.73
N GLN A 100 33.41 6.18 -1.74
CA GLN A 100 32.05 6.72 -1.85
C GLN A 100 31.50 6.51 -3.25
N GLY A 101 32.24 6.93 -4.30
CA GLY A 101 31.80 6.71 -5.67
C GLY A 101 31.64 5.23 -6.01
N LEU A 102 32.51 4.36 -5.46
CA LEU A 102 32.38 2.91 -5.66
C LEU A 102 31.06 2.34 -5.09
N ARG A 103 30.55 2.87 -3.97
CA ARG A 103 29.25 2.47 -3.40
C ARG A 103 28.09 2.93 -4.29
N GLU A 104 28.15 4.16 -4.80
CA GLU A 104 27.15 4.70 -5.72
C GLU A 104 27.12 3.90 -7.03
N LEU A 105 28.30 3.54 -7.56
CA LEU A 105 28.41 2.70 -8.74
C LEU A 105 27.82 1.30 -8.51
N GLN A 106 28.12 0.64 -7.38
CA GLN A 106 27.55 -0.66 -7.06
C GLN A 106 26.01 -0.61 -6.96
N GLN A 107 25.44 0.47 -6.39
CA GLN A 107 24.00 0.66 -6.37
C GLN A 107 23.44 0.82 -7.79
N LYS A 108 24.11 1.58 -8.66
CA LYS A 108 23.73 1.77 -10.07
C LYS A 108 23.79 0.46 -10.86
N GLN A 109 24.87 -0.32 -10.73
CA GLN A 109 25.04 -1.60 -11.42
C GLN A 109 23.97 -2.62 -11.00
N ARG A 110 23.58 -2.65 -9.71
CA ARG A 110 22.47 -3.49 -9.22
C ARG A 110 21.14 -3.12 -9.88
N ARG A 111 20.85 -1.82 -10.00
CA ARG A 111 19.63 -1.33 -10.69
C ARG A 111 19.65 -1.68 -12.19
N TRP A 112 20.82 -1.60 -12.84
CA TRP A 112 20.95 -1.89 -14.26
C TRP A 112 20.79 -3.38 -14.59
N GLY A 113 21.31 -4.27 -13.73
CA GLY A 113 21.20 -5.72 -13.90
C GLY A 113 19.75 -6.23 -13.95
N GLU A 114 18.80 -5.51 -13.33
CA GLU A 114 17.39 -5.88 -13.34
C GLU A 114 16.66 -5.52 -14.66
N ASN A 115 17.20 -4.61 -15.46
CA ASN A 115 16.52 -4.06 -16.65
C ASN A 115 16.93 -4.67 -18.00
N LYS A 116 18.06 -5.39 -18.10
CA LYS A 116 18.59 -5.94 -19.38
C LYS A 116 17.95 -7.27 -19.82
N GLY A 117 16.84 -7.69 -19.23
CA GLY A 117 16.14 -8.92 -19.60
C GLY A 117 15.30 -8.81 -20.88
N SER A 118 15.91 -8.44 -22.02
CA SER A 118 15.49 -8.76 -23.41
C SER A 118 16.44 -8.10 -24.42
N PRO A 119 17.04 -8.82 -25.39
CA PRO A 119 17.69 -8.20 -26.54
C PRO A 119 16.68 -7.87 -27.65
N ASP A 120 17.10 -6.97 -28.55
CA ASP A 120 16.44 -6.43 -29.76
C ASP A 120 15.41 -5.29 -29.56
N THR A 121 15.49 -4.14 -30.22
CA THR A 121 16.08 -3.79 -31.53
C THR A 121 16.76 -2.42 -31.50
N GLY A 122 17.79 -2.25 -32.32
CA GLY A 122 18.63 -1.06 -32.37
C GLY A 122 17.88 0.21 -32.75
N GLN A 123 18.11 1.27 -31.97
CA GLN A 123 18.12 2.64 -32.45
C GLN A 123 19.15 3.45 -31.66
N SER A 124 20.11 3.99 -32.40
CA SER A 124 21.13 4.92 -31.95
C SER A 124 20.51 6.15 -31.27
N HIS A 125 20.94 6.47 -30.04
CA HIS A 125 20.71 7.80 -29.46
C HIS A 125 22.04 8.46 -29.15
N GLY A 126 22.23 9.62 -29.79
CA GLY A 126 23.35 10.52 -29.60
C GLY A 126 23.20 11.40 -28.36
N THR A 127 24.38 11.73 -27.82
CA THR A 127 24.81 13.01 -27.22
C THR A 127 23.92 13.72 -26.21
N TYR A 128 24.33 13.57 -24.94
CA TYR A 128 24.55 14.61 -23.90
C TYR A 128 23.98 16.02 -24.12
N TYR A 129 23.23 16.50 -23.12
CA TYR A 129 23.36 17.87 -22.61
C TYR A 129 23.16 17.94 -21.09
N SER A 130 23.90 18.88 -20.50
CA SER A 130 24.13 19.17 -19.10
C SER A 130 22.96 19.84 -18.37
N GLN A 131 22.87 19.56 -17.07
CA GLN A 131 22.08 20.31 -16.10
C GLN A 131 22.57 21.77 -15.99
N THR A 132 21.62 22.72 -15.94
CA THR A 132 21.80 24.02 -15.32
C THR A 132 20.67 24.27 -14.33
N GLU A 133 21.03 25.05 -13.30
CA GLU A 133 20.34 25.27 -12.03
C GLU A 133 19.13 26.21 -12.12
N ASN A 134 18.31 26.16 -11.06
CA ASN A 134 17.39 27.19 -10.55
C ASN A 134 16.18 27.61 -11.40
N GLY A 135 14.97 27.31 -10.93
CA GLY A 135 13.75 27.91 -11.49
C GLY A 135 12.48 27.65 -10.69
N ARG A 136 11.95 28.72 -10.09
CA ARG A 136 10.66 28.85 -9.39
C ARG A 136 9.48 28.26 -10.19
N CYS A 137 8.59 27.55 -9.51
CA CYS A 137 7.30 27.13 -10.04
C CYS A 137 6.34 28.33 -10.18
N ASN A 138 6.29 28.94 -11.36
CA ASN A 138 5.16 29.75 -11.82
C ASN A 138 4.57 29.07 -13.06
N GLY A 139 3.49 28.33 -12.86
CA GLY A 139 2.75 27.68 -13.95
C GLY A 139 1.84 28.66 -14.66
N THR A 140 2.35 29.36 -15.68
CA THR A 140 1.52 29.95 -16.74
C THR A 140 1.16 28.86 -17.74
N TRP A 141 -0.13 28.50 -17.78
CA TRP A 141 -0.71 27.62 -18.79
C TRP A 141 -0.67 28.32 -20.16
N LEU A 142 0.26 27.91 -21.03
CA LEU A 142 0.28 28.33 -22.42
C LEU A 142 -0.50 27.29 -23.24
N ASN A 143 -1.62 27.73 -23.82
CA ASN A 143 -2.43 26.96 -24.76
C ASN A 143 -1.59 26.56 -25.98
N MET A 144 -1.17 25.30 -26.09
CA MET A 144 -0.81 24.73 -27.38
C MET A 144 -2.09 24.36 -28.11
N ALA A 145 -2.48 25.23 -29.05
CA ALA A 145 -3.45 24.92 -30.07
C ALA A 145 -2.93 23.71 -30.87
N MET A 146 -3.65 22.59 -30.78
CA MET A 146 -3.52 21.48 -31.71
C MET A 146 -4.21 21.92 -33.01
N ASP A 147 -3.43 21.96 -34.10
CA ASP A 147 -3.92 22.19 -35.45
C ASP A 147 -5.03 21.20 -35.80
N GLY A 148 -6.14 21.75 -36.32
CA GLY A 148 -7.32 21.00 -36.70
C GLY A 148 -7.27 20.52 -38.14
N SER A 149 -7.88 19.35 -38.38
CA SER A 149 -8.75 19.12 -39.54
C SER A 149 -9.37 17.72 -39.43
N ASP A 150 -10.36 17.56 -38.57
CA ASP A 150 -11.38 16.52 -38.77
C ASP A 150 -12.69 16.94 -38.06
N THR A 151 -13.53 17.69 -38.77
CA THR A 151 -14.74 18.34 -38.23
C THR A 151 -16.00 17.47 -38.30
N SER A 152 -15.86 16.14 -38.44
CA SER A 152 -16.99 15.24 -38.18
C SER A 152 -17.18 15.12 -36.67
N SER A 153 -17.80 16.13 -36.06
CA SER A 153 -18.07 16.16 -34.62
C SER A 153 -18.87 14.91 -34.25
N PRO A 154 -18.26 13.88 -33.64
CA PRO A 154 -19.05 12.76 -33.14
C PRO A 154 -20.01 13.37 -32.13
N SER A 155 -21.30 13.02 -32.23
CA SER A 155 -22.27 13.38 -31.20
C SER A 155 -21.61 13.10 -29.86
N LYS A 156 -21.47 14.13 -29.02
CA LYS A 156 -20.86 14.09 -27.69
C LYS A 156 -21.71 13.22 -26.76
N GLY A 157 -21.82 11.94 -27.09
CA GLY A 157 -22.36 10.92 -26.21
C GLY A 157 -21.42 10.85 -25.02
N SER A 158 -21.98 11.02 -23.83
CA SER A 158 -21.25 10.89 -22.58
C SER A 158 -20.52 9.53 -22.57
N SER A 159 -19.18 9.58 -22.46
CA SER A 159 -18.35 8.39 -22.51
C SER A 159 -18.36 7.68 -21.17
N ALA A 160 -19.18 6.64 -21.07
CA ALA A 160 -19.15 5.77 -19.90
C ALA A 160 -17.89 4.86 -19.93
N VAL A 161 -17.21 4.78 -18.78
CA VAL A 161 -16.03 3.95 -18.53
C VAL A 161 -16.43 2.72 -17.73
N ARG A 162 -16.06 1.54 -18.23
CA ARG A 162 -16.26 0.25 -17.56
C ARG A 162 -15.02 -0.13 -16.76
N MET A 163 -15.18 -0.20 -15.44
CA MET A 163 -14.09 -0.55 -14.53
C MET A 163 -14.43 -1.77 -13.69
N ARG A 164 -13.44 -2.62 -13.45
CA ARG A 164 -13.54 -3.68 -12.46
C ARG A 164 -12.51 -3.50 -11.38
N PHE A 165 -12.95 -3.84 -10.18
CA PHE A 165 -12.15 -3.75 -8.98
C PHE A 165 -12.12 -5.12 -8.30
N TYR A 166 -10.93 -5.59 -7.93
CA TYR A 166 -10.74 -6.84 -7.22
C TYR A 166 -9.81 -6.69 -6.04
N ASN A 167 -10.29 -7.00 -4.84
CA ASN A 167 -9.46 -6.97 -3.65
C ASN A 167 -9.21 -8.37 -3.11
N PHE A 168 -7.94 -8.71 -2.91
CA PHE A 168 -7.48 -9.95 -2.32
C PHE A 168 -6.64 -9.63 -1.09
N ASN A 169 -7.15 -9.91 0.10
CA ASN A 169 -6.29 -10.05 1.27
C ASN A 169 -5.87 -11.51 1.41
N MET A 170 -4.56 -11.74 1.32
CA MET A 170 -3.99 -13.07 1.11
C MET A 170 -3.41 -13.68 2.39
N ALA A 171 -3.46 -12.96 3.51
CA ALA A 171 -2.99 -13.41 4.83
C ALA A 171 -1.57 -14.03 4.83
N ASN A 172 -0.71 -13.62 3.89
CA ASN A 172 0.62 -14.19 3.61
C ASN A 172 0.61 -15.71 3.38
N SER A 173 -0.52 -16.24 2.95
CA SER A 173 -0.75 -17.67 2.77
C SER A 173 0.05 -18.22 1.59
N ALA A 174 0.68 -19.38 1.82
CA ALA A 174 1.39 -20.12 0.79
C ALA A 174 0.44 -20.74 -0.26
N ALA A 175 -0.86 -20.80 0.02
CA ALA A 175 -1.86 -21.31 -0.93
C ALA A 175 -1.92 -20.50 -2.24
N PHE A 176 -1.29 -19.33 -2.27
CA PHE A 176 -1.34 -18.40 -3.39
C PHE A 176 0.03 -18.20 -4.04
N GLU A 177 0.57 -19.25 -4.65
CA GLU A 177 1.88 -19.19 -5.33
C GLU A 177 1.83 -18.40 -6.66
N GLY A 178 0.68 -18.37 -7.34
CA GLY A 178 0.50 -17.69 -8.62
C GLY A 178 -0.91 -17.14 -8.83
N LEU A 179 -1.09 -16.29 -9.85
CA LEU A 179 -2.39 -15.70 -10.19
C LEU A 179 -3.42 -16.73 -10.63
N HIS A 180 -2.99 -17.83 -11.25
CA HIS A 180 -3.86 -18.94 -11.65
C HIS A 180 -4.48 -19.70 -10.46
N HIS A 181 -3.97 -19.51 -9.23
CA HIS A 181 -4.59 -20.04 -8.01
C HIS A 181 -5.70 -19.13 -7.46
N LEU A 182 -5.82 -17.91 -7.99
CA LEU A 182 -6.89 -17.00 -7.60
C LEU A 182 -8.15 -17.33 -8.37
N GLN A 183 -9.23 -17.51 -7.64
CA GLN A 183 -10.54 -17.81 -8.19
C GLN A 183 -11.39 -16.53 -8.27
N GLY A 184 -12.19 -16.44 -9.32
CA GLY A 184 -13.31 -15.51 -9.42
C GLY A 184 -14.54 -16.02 -8.64
N THR A 185 -15.62 -15.25 -8.60
CA THR A 185 -16.80 -15.59 -7.77
C THR A 185 -17.59 -16.81 -8.29
N THR A 186 -17.30 -17.31 -9.49
CA THR A 186 -17.84 -18.59 -10.02
C THR A 186 -16.84 -19.74 -9.95
N GLY A 187 -15.71 -19.58 -9.25
CA GLY A 187 -14.66 -20.61 -9.16
C GLY A 187 -13.74 -20.74 -10.39
N ARG A 188 -13.99 -20.01 -11.49
CA ARG A 188 -13.06 -19.93 -12.64
C ARG A 188 -11.80 -19.14 -12.27
N CYS A 189 -10.73 -19.29 -13.05
CA CYS A 189 -9.49 -18.55 -12.79
C CYS A 189 -9.70 -17.02 -12.97
N LEU A 190 -8.88 -16.24 -12.27
CA LEU A 190 -8.94 -14.78 -12.32
C LEU A 190 -8.66 -14.22 -13.73
N GLU A 191 -7.82 -14.88 -14.53
CA GLU A 191 -7.50 -14.47 -15.89
C GLU A 191 -8.75 -14.41 -16.80
N ASP A 192 -9.62 -15.42 -16.72
CA ASP A 192 -10.87 -15.45 -17.49
C ASP A 192 -11.77 -14.27 -17.12
N TRP A 193 -11.78 -13.89 -15.84
CA TRP A 193 -12.61 -12.83 -15.28
C TRP A 193 -12.15 -11.44 -15.67
N ILE A 194 -10.84 -11.25 -15.78
CA ILE A 194 -10.27 -9.99 -16.25
C ILE A 194 -10.78 -9.70 -17.67
N GLN A 195 -10.91 -10.72 -18.51
CA GLN A 195 -11.30 -10.59 -19.92
C GLN A 195 -12.80 -10.70 -20.18
N GLU A 196 -13.58 -11.19 -19.22
CA GLU A 196 -15.02 -11.37 -19.36
C GLU A 196 -15.70 -10.07 -19.83
N PRO A 197 -16.69 -10.09 -20.72
CA PRO A 197 -17.49 -8.91 -21.00
C PRO A 197 -18.33 -8.48 -19.77
N PHE A 198 -18.77 -7.23 -19.74
CA PHE A 198 -19.82 -6.80 -18.80
C PHE A 198 -21.15 -7.46 -19.17
N SER A 199 -22.16 -7.34 -18.32
CA SER A 199 -23.50 -7.91 -18.57
C SER A 199 -24.19 -7.34 -19.83
N ASP A 200 -23.74 -6.19 -20.33
CA ASP A 200 -24.15 -5.58 -21.59
C ASP A 200 -23.37 -6.10 -22.82
N GLY A 201 -22.49 -7.09 -22.63
CA GLY A 201 -21.62 -7.66 -23.67
C GLY A 201 -20.42 -6.80 -24.04
N GLN A 202 -20.24 -5.62 -23.44
CA GLN A 202 -19.13 -4.72 -23.75
C GLN A 202 -17.87 -5.08 -22.97
N SER A 203 -16.70 -4.73 -23.51
CA SER A 203 -15.43 -4.99 -22.84
C SER A 203 -15.16 -4.03 -21.68
N CYS A 204 -14.38 -4.49 -20.71
CA CYS A 204 -13.84 -3.66 -19.65
C CYS A 204 -12.82 -2.65 -20.20
N ASP A 205 -12.81 -1.42 -19.70
CA ASP A 205 -11.84 -0.38 -20.07
C ASP A 205 -10.64 -0.34 -19.10
N ALA A 206 -10.86 -0.69 -17.81
CA ALA A 206 -9.80 -0.80 -16.81
C ALA A 206 -10.13 -1.85 -15.72
N VAL A 207 -9.11 -2.60 -15.28
CA VAL A 207 -9.21 -3.52 -14.15
C VAL A 207 -8.14 -3.18 -13.13
N PHE A 208 -8.56 -2.95 -11.89
CA PHE A 208 -7.67 -2.68 -10.77
C PHE A 208 -7.75 -3.78 -9.72
N LEU A 209 -6.60 -4.37 -9.40
CA LEU A 209 -6.47 -5.44 -8.43
C LEU A 209 -5.53 -5.03 -7.30
N THR A 210 -5.94 -5.32 -6.06
CA THR A 210 -5.17 -5.09 -4.86
C THR A 210 -4.89 -6.43 -4.18
N PHE A 211 -3.63 -6.64 -3.79
CA PHE A 211 -3.18 -7.84 -3.12
C PHE A 211 -2.52 -7.43 -1.80
N THR A 212 -3.29 -7.44 -0.71
CA THR A 212 -2.74 -7.19 0.63
C THR A 212 -2.16 -8.49 1.18
N GLU A 213 -1.10 -8.37 1.96
CA GLU A 213 -0.44 -9.52 2.59
C GLU A 213 -0.03 -10.62 1.58
N THR A 214 0.55 -10.23 0.44
CA THR A 214 0.82 -11.16 -0.67
C THR A 214 2.29 -11.52 -0.83
N ARG A 215 2.54 -12.73 -1.33
CA ARG A 215 3.85 -13.19 -1.82
C ARG A 215 3.94 -13.29 -3.35
N LEU A 216 2.84 -13.04 -4.08
CA LEU A 216 2.73 -13.26 -5.52
C LEU A 216 3.82 -12.56 -6.35
N ALA A 217 4.47 -13.28 -7.25
CA ALA A 217 5.41 -12.71 -8.20
C ALA A 217 4.66 -12.16 -9.44
N LEU A 218 4.21 -10.89 -9.38
CA LEU A 218 3.46 -10.27 -10.48
C LEU A 218 4.33 -9.93 -11.71
N GLY A 219 5.64 -9.73 -11.53
CA GLY A 219 6.54 -9.27 -12.59
C GLY A 219 6.57 -10.18 -13.83
N PRO A 220 6.84 -11.50 -13.69
CA PRO A 220 6.79 -12.45 -14.80
C PRO A 220 5.44 -12.45 -15.53
N TRP A 221 4.34 -12.55 -14.79
CA TRP A 221 2.99 -12.57 -15.37
C TRP A 221 2.67 -11.28 -16.13
N VAL A 222 3.02 -10.10 -15.61
CA VAL A 222 2.79 -8.83 -16.31
C VAL A 222 3.55 -8.75 -17.63
N ARG A 223 4.76 -9.33 -17.72
CA ARG A 223 5.52 -9.39 -18.97
C ARG A 223 4.85 -10.29 -19.99
N GLU A 224 4.40 -11.47 -19.57
CA GLU A 224 3.66 -12.40 -20.41
C GLU A 224 2.34 -11.80 -20.91
N TYR A 225 1.56 -11.21 -20.00
CA TYR A 225 0.27 -10.61 -20.32
C TYR A 225 0.37 -9.49 -21.36
N ARG A 226 1.40 -8.64 -21.28
CA ARG A 226 1.63 -7.56 -22.26
C ARG A 226 1.89 -8.07 -23.68
N ASN A 227 2.33 -9.32 -23.81
CA ASN A 227 2.58 -9.96 -25.10
C ASN A 227 1.35 -10.73 -25.63
N ASN A 228 0.23 -10.71 -24.91
CA ASN A 228 -1.00 -11.39 -25.35
C ASN A 228 -1.77 -10.50 -26.36
N PRO A 229 -1.76 -10.82 -27.67
CA PRO A 229 -2.41 -10.00 -28.69
C PRO A 229 -3.94 -10.03 -28.59
N ASN A 230 -4.51 -11.00 -27.85
CA ASN A 230 -5.96 -11.17 -27.73
C ASN A 230 -6.56 -10.37 -26.57
N SER A 231 -5.73 -9.76 -25.72
CA SER A 231 -6.22 -8.96 -24.59
C SER A 231 -6.75 -7.60 -25.08
N LYS A 232 -7.99 -7.27 -24.71
CA LYS A 232 -8.55 -5.92 -24.95
C LYS A 232 -7.95 -4.86 -24.01
N LEU A 233 -7.43 -5.31 -22.88
CA LEU A 233 -6.64 -4.52 -21.94
C LEU A 233 -5.17 -4.71 -22.31
N ASP A 234 -4.69 -3.91 -23.24
CA ASP A 234 -3.36 -4.00 -23.86
C ASP A 234 -2.24 -3.34 -23.02
N CYS A 235 -2.61 -2.71 -21.90
CA CYS A 235 -1.67 -2.25 -20.90
C CYS A 235 -1.80 -3.01 -19.59
N ALA A 236 -0.64 -3.31 -19.00
CA ALA A 236 -0.55 -3.79 -17.62
C ALA A 236 0.55 -3.03 -16.88
N THR A 237 0.32 -2.64 -15.64
CA THR A 237 1.33 -2.11 -14.72
C THR A 237 1.10 -2.66 -13.32
N TYR A 238 2.16 -2.81 -12.54
CA TYR A 238 2.04 -3.25 -11.15
C TYR A 238 2.92 -2.41 -10.25
N GLN A 239 2.58 -2.36 -8.98
CA GLN A 239 3.41 -1.76 -7.93
C GLN A 239 3.64 -2.75 -6.79
N ASN A 240 4.70 -2.51 -6.03
CA ASN A 240 5.11 -3.34 -4.91
C ASN A 240 5.60 -2.41 -3.79
N SER A 241 4.86 -2.40 -2.68
CA SER A 241 5.11 -1.47 -1.56
C SER A 241 6.50 -1.62 -0.95
N VAL A 242 7.07 -2.83 -0.93
CA VAL A 242 8.44 -3.07 -0.44
C VAL A 242 9.46 -2.42 -1.36
N LYS A 243 9.30 -2.57 -2.68
CA LYS A 243 10.21 -1.93 -3.66
C LYS A 243 10.09 -0.41 -3.63
N GLU A 244 8.86 0.11 -3.55
CA GLU A 244 8.63 1.56 -3.46
C GLU A 244 9.17 2.13 -2.13
N ALA A 245 9.10 1.34 -1.05
CA ALA A 245 9.71 1.66 0.24
C ALA A 245 11.24 1.75 0.16
N GLU A 246 11.89 0.80 -0.52
CA GLU A 246 13.34 0.80 -0.72
C GLU A 246 13.79 2.01 -1.55
N MET A 247 13.03 2.41 -2.55
CA MET A 247 13.33 3.58 -3.40
C MET A 247 13.14 4.93 -2.69
N THR A 248 12.34 4.97 -1.62
CA THR A 248 12.02 6.20 -0.89
C THR A 248 12.81 6.37 0.41
N ASN A 249 13.57 5.36 0.83
CA ASN A 249 14.42 5.43 2.01
C ASN A 249 15.79 6.03 1.65
N ASP A 250 15.97 7.34 1.87
CA ASP A 250 17.29 7.99 1.79
C ASP A 250 18.13 7.82 3.08
N MET A 251 17.62 7.12 4.10
CA MET A 251 18.31 7.00 5.38
C MET A 251 19.41 5.91 5.36
N PRO A 252 20.68 6.25 5.66
CA PRO A 252 21.82 5.33 5.53
C PRO A 252 21.79 4.11 6.47
N TRP A 253 20.90 4.09 7.46
CA TRP A 253 20.72 2.98 8.40
C TRP A 253 19.46 2.14 8.12
N SER A 254 18.71 2.41 7.05
CA SER A 254 17.48 1.67 6.72
C SER A 254 17.71 0.16 6.62
N GLY A 255 18.86 -0.26 6.07
CA GLY A 255 19.19 -1.68 5.90
C GLY A 255 19.22 -2.50 7.20
N MET A 256 19.48 -1.87 8.35
CA MET A 256 19.39 -2.57 9.65
C MET A 256 17.94 -2.76 10.10
N LEU A 257 17.06 -1.77 9.85
CA LEU A 257 15.62 -1.92 10.11
C LEU A 257 14.97 -2.89 9.12
N ASP A 258 15.40 -2.88 7.87
CA ASP A 258 14.84 -3.71 6.81
C ASP A 258 15.02 -5.20 7.13
N GLY A 259 16.14 -5.62 7.73
CA GLY A 259 16.33 -7.01 8.19
C GLY A 259 15.43 -7.45 9.35
N VAL A 260 14.95 -6.51 10.17
CA VAL A 260 13.91 -6.77 11.18
C VAL A 260 12.53 -6.81 10.52
N ALA A 261 12.29 -5.92 9.55
CA ALA A 261 11.05 -5.86 8.78
C ALA A 261 10.86 -7.09 7.86
N GLU A 262 11.93 -7.70 7.36
CA GLU A 262 11.89 -8.88 6.49
C GLU A 262 11.24 -10.10 7.19
N LYS A 263 11.42 -10.22 8.51
CA LYS A 263 10.73 -11.24 9.32
C LYS A 263 9.22 -11.01 9.41
N TYR A 264 8.78 -9.77 9.22
CA TYR A 264 7.38 -9.42 9.05
C TYR A 264 7.02 -9.53 7.56
N SER A 265 7.02 -10.75 7.02
CA SER A 265 6.80 -11.05 5.59
C SER A 265 5.35 -10.80 5.17
N GLY A 266 5.05 -9.55 4.79
CA GLY A 266 3.81 -9.20 4.11
C GLY A 266 4.03 -7.99 3.24
N ASN A 267 3.26 -7.89 2.17
CA ASN A 267 3.48 -6.91 1.12
C ASN A 267 2.13 -6.46 0.58
N LEU A 268 2.02 -5.18 0.25
CA LEU A 268 0.95 -4.65 -0.57
C LEU A 268 1.43 -4.61 -2.02
N LYS A 269 0.71 -5.29 -2.92
CA LYS A 269 0.91 -5.20 -4.37
C LYS A 269 -0.36 -4.72 -5.05
N THR A 270 -0.22 -4.03 -6.16
CA THR A 270 -1.34 -3.63 -7.02
C THR A 270 -1.05 -4.02 -8.45
N LEU A 271 -2.11 -4.35 -9.21
CA LEU A 271 -2.06 -4.61 -10.64
C LEU A 271 -3.14 -3.76 -11.30
N LEU A 272 -2.76 -2.96 -12.29
CA LEU A 272 -3.65 -2.12 -13.06
C LEU A 272 -3.54 -2.49 -14.54
N LEU A 273 -4.65 -2.96 -15.10
CA LEU A 273 -4.81 -3.32 -16.50
C LEU A 273 -5.75 -2.30 -17.15
N PHE A 274 -5.46 -1.83 -18.36
CA PHE A 274 -6.31 -0.85 -19.02
C PHE A 274 -6.16 -0.89 -20.54
N SER A 275 -7.16 -0.37 -21.25
CA SER A 275 -7.11 -0.18 -22.69
C SER A 275 -6.42 1.15 -23.05
N ARG A 276 -5.38 1.12 -23.89
CA ARG A 276 -4.70 2.32 -24.42
C ARG A 276 -5.62 3.18 -25.28
N ALA A 277 -6.66 2.59 -25.86
CA ALA A 277 -7.66 3.30 -26.65
C ALA A 277 -8.47 4.28 -25.77
N ARG A 278 -8.65 3.95 -24.49
CA ARG A 278 -9.37 4.79 -23.53
C ARG A 278 -8.45 5.63 -22.66
N PHE A 279 -7.35 5.04 -22.21
CA PHE A 279 -6.48 5.66 -21.22
C PHE A 279 -5.05 5.81 -21.73
N ARG A 280 -4.35 6.77 -21.16
CA ARG A 280 -2.89 6.81 -21.17
C ARG A 280 -2.39 6.88 -19.72
N ARG A 281 -1.18 6.39 -19.48
CA ARG A 281 -0.50 6.66 -18.22
C ARG A 281 -0.27 8.16 -18.13
N ASP A 282 -0.42 8.70 -16.94
CA ASP A 282 0.00 10.08 -16.67
C ASP A 282 1.54 10.11 -16.58
N PRO A 283 2.25 10.76 -17.53
CA PRO A 283 3.70 10.79 -17.53
C PRO A 283 4.26 11.78 -16.49
N ASP A 284 3.47 12.78 -16.10
CA ASP A 284 3.91 13.89 -15.27
C ASP A 284 3.68 13.62 -13.78
N MET A 285 2.75 12.72 -13.48
CA MET A 285 2.39 12.36 -12.11
C MET A 285 3.33 11.31 -11.51
N GLN A 286 3.86 11.65 -10.34
CA GLN A 286 4.60 10.70 -9.53
C GLN A 286 3.69 9.57 -9.03
N PRO A 287 4.20 8.34 -8.85
CA PRO A 287 3.48 7.30 -8.13
C PRO A 287 2.96 7.83 -6.79
N LEU A 288 1.71 7.48 -6.47
CA LEU A 288 1.25 7.60 -5.11
C LEU A 288 1.94 6.51 -4.29
N PHE A 289 2.60 6.90 -3.22
CA PHE A 289 3.13 5.97 -2.22
C PHE A 289 3.20 6.67 -0.88
N GLY A 290 2.71 6.00 0.17
CA GLY A 290 2.86 6.45 1.54
C GLY A 290 2.75 5.28 2.53
N ARG A 291 3.56 5.36 3.59
CA ARG A 291 3.52 4.40 4.70
C ARG A 291 2.52 4.85 5.75
N LEU A 292 1.84 3.88 6.34
CA LEU A 292 0.93 4.09 7.46
C LEU A 292 1.58 3.50 8.71
N THR A 293 1.62 4.30 9.77
CA THR A 293 2.23 3.88 11.04
C THR A 293 1.27 2.93 11.76
N ASP A 294 1.75 1.74 12.12
CA ASP A 294 0.95 0.73 12.84
C ASP A 294 1.41 0.57 14.30
N LYS A 295 2.73 0.72 14.55
CA LYS A 295 3.32 0.63 15.89
C LYS A 295 4.42 1.65 16.07
N ARG A 296 4.57 2.12 17.31
CA ARG A 296 5.72 2.88 17.77
C ARG A 296 6.52 2.07 18.77
N ILE A 297 7.84 2.12 18.67
CA ILE A 297 8.76 1.51 19.64
C ILE A 297 9.74 2.59 20.06
N GLY A 298 9.71 3.00 21.33
CA GLY A 298 10.58 4.07 21.82
C GLY A 298 10.28 5.42 21.15
N GLY A 299 9.01 5.73 20.91
CA GLY A 299 8.55 6.98 20.28
C GLY A 299 8.71 7.02 18.77
N MET A 300 9.56 6.15 18.24
CA MET A 300 9.80 6.04 16.80
C MET A 300 8.71 5.23 16.14
N ALA A 301 8.06 5.84 15.14
CA ALA A 301 7.18 5.15 14.20
C ALA A 301 7.99 4.07 13.47
N LEU A 302 7.64 2.80 13.68
CA LEU A 302 8.30 1.72 12.96
C LEU A 302 7.62 1.59 11.59
N PRO A 303 8.32 1.87 10.48
CA PRO A 303 7.71 1.77 9.16
C PRO A 303 7.32 0.31 8.92
N ASN A 304 6.01 0.06 8.81
CA ASN A 304 5.51 -1.25 8.43
C ASN A 304 5.19 -1.20 6.93
N PRO A 305 6.05 -1.73 6.05
CA PRO A 305 5.79 -1.71 4.60
C PRO A 305 4.49 -2.45 4.24
N LYS A 306 3.98 -3.33 5.11
CA LYS A 306 2.65 -3.96 4.94
C LYS A 306 1.52 -2.94 4.98
N LYS A 307 1.65 -1.92 5.83
CA LYS A 307 0.61 -0.94 6.10
C LYS A 307 0.96 0.32 5.32
N ALA A 308 0.45 0.37 4.11
CA ALA A 308 0.79 1.40 3.15
C ALA A 308 -0.42 1.66 2.23
N PHE A 309 -0.30 2.71 1.46
CA PHE A 309 -1.11 2.92 0.26
C PHE A 309 -0.18 3.25 -0.90
N MET A 310 -0.54 2.79 -2.10
CA MET A 310 0.21 3.09 -3.30
C MET A 310 -0.65 3.00 -4.55
N GLY A 311 -0.34 3.80 -5.55
CA GLY A 311 -1.17 3.90 -6.74
C GLY A 311 -0.51 4.52 -7.96
N ARG A 312 -1.22 4.42 -9.07
CA ARG A 312 -0.86 5.06 -10.35
C ARG A 312 -2.05 5.79 -10.94
N SER A 313 -1.72 6.81 -11.69
CA SER A 313 -2.65 7.69 -12.37
C SER A 313 -2.82 7.35 -13.84
N LEU A 314 -4.06 7.39 -14.31
CA LEU A 314 -4.44 7.30 -15.71
C LEU A 314 -5.15 8.60 -16.13
N LEU A 315 -4.87 9.05 -17.35
CA LEU A 315 -5.60 10.12 -18.00
C LEU A 315 -6.54 9.51 -19.04
N SER A 316 -7.82 9.81 -18.92
CA SER A 316 -8.82 9.48 -19.93
C SER A 316 -8.57 10.31 -21.19
N ARG A 317 -8.64 9.66 -22.35
CA ARG A 317 -8.44 10.31 -23.66
C ARG A 317 -9.65 11.10 -24.14
N GLN A 318 -10.82 10.90 -23.54
CA GLN A 318 -12.09 11.41 -24.08
C GLN A 318 -12.63 12.63 -23.32
N ASP A 319 -12.41 12.69 -22.01
CA ASP A 319 -13.13 13.62 -21.13
C ASP A 319 -12.20 14.33 -20.13
N ALA A 320 -10.88 14.26 -20.34
CA ALA A 320 -9.84 14.85 -19.49
C ALA A 320 -9.92 14.42 -18.01
N LEU A 321 -10.68 13.36 -17.70
CA LEU A 321 -10.75 12.79 -16.36
C LEU A 321 -9.41 12.17 -15.98
N HIS A 322 -8.89 12.58 -14.83
CA HIS A 322 -7.69 12.00 -14.24
C HIS A 322 -8.11 11.04 -13.13
N ILE A 323 -7.78 9.75 -13.26
CA ILE A 323 -8.14 8.74 -12.25
C ILE A 323 -6.87 8.17 -11.63
N CYS A 324 -6.73 8.31 -10.32
CA CYS A 324 -5.68 7.63 -9.56
C CYS A 324 -6.23 6.37 -8.91
N PHE A 325 -5.64 5.22 -9.23
CA PHE A 325 -5.99 3.93 -8.65
C PHE A 325 -4.99 3.57 -7.56
N ALA A 326 -5.43 3.58 -6.31
CA ALA A 326 -4.61 3.33 -5.14
C ALA A 326 -5.06 2.09 -4.38
N GLY A 327 -4.11 1.17 -4.17
CA GLY A 327 -4.28 0.04 -3.26
C GLY A 327 -3.89 0.46 -1.85
N ALA A 328 -4.56 -0.08 -0.84
CA ALA A 328 -4.34 0.26 0.54
C ALA A 328 -4.41 -0.95 1.47
N HIS A 329 -3.65 -0.87 2.56
CA HIS A 329 -3.75 -1.78 3.68
C HIS A 329 -3.63 -0.95 4.96
N PHE A 330 -4.77 -0.58 5.53
CA PHE A 330 -4.81 0.36 6.65
C PHE A 330 -4.33 -0.31 7.95
N PRO A 331 -3.71 0.45 8.88
CA PRO A 331 -3.34 -0.07 10.19
C PRO A 331 -4.60 -0.36 11.00
N ILE A 332 -4.54 -1.40 11.83
CA ILE A 332 -5.66 -1.81 12.69
C ILE A 332 -5.33 -1.69 14.18
N ALA A 333 -4.05 -1.58 14.56
CA ALA A 333 -3.62 -1.68 15.95
C ALA A 333 -4.27 -0.61 16.85
N GLU A 334 -4.23 0.67 16.44
CA GLU A 334 -4.84 1.76 17.21
C GLU A 334 -6.38 1.66 17.24
N MET A 335 -6.99 1.33 16.10
CA MET A 335 -8.44 1.17 16.00
C MET A 335 -8.92 0.00 16.86
N ALA A 336 -8.22 -1.13 16.85
CA ALA A 336 -8.49 -2.27 17.72
C ALA A 336 -8.42 -1.89 19.20
N ALA A 337 -7.42 -1.09 19.59
CA ALA A 337 -7.25 -0.66 20.98
C ALA A 337 -8.41 0.21 21.48
N VAL A 338 -9.00 1.07 20.63
CA VAL A 338 -10.14 1.91 21.02
C VAL A 338 -11.48 1.17 20.93
N LEU A 339 -11.64 0.22 20.01
CA LEU A 339 -12.88 -0.56 19.86
C LEU A 339 -13.12 -1.56 20.99
N ASP A 340 -12.06 -1.95 21.69
CA ASP A 340 -12.18 -2.75 22.91
C ASP A 340 -12.65 -1.89 24.12
N GLN A 341 -12.80 -0.56 23.96
CA GLN A 341 -13.32 0.35 24.99
C GLN A 341 -14.80 0.69 24.75
N ILE A 342 -15.56 0.92 25.82
CA ILE A 342 -16.95 1.40 25.74
C ILE A 342 -16.97 2.77 25.05
N GLY A 343 -17.81 2.92 24.03
CA GLY A 343 -17.90 4.17 23.26
C GLY A 343 -16.75 4.39 22.26
N GLY A 344 -16.00 3.34 21.92
CA GLY A 344 -14.82 3.43 21.03
C GLY A 344 -15.05 3.91 19.61
N LEU A 345 -16.30 4.01 19.13
CA LEU A 345 -16.65 4.41 17.77
C LEU A 345 -16.04 5.76 17.39
N GLU A 346 -16.14 6.72 18.28
CA GLU A 346 -15.76 8.10 17.98
C GLU A 346 -14.26 8.28 17.84
N SER A 347 -13.49 7.66 18.73
CA SER A 347 -12.03 7.56 18.59
C SER A 347 -11.66 6.80 17.31
N ALA A 348 -12.39 5.74 16.96
CA ALA A 348 -12.15 4.97 15.74
C ALA A 348 -12.41 5.79 14.47
N LYS A 349 -13.44 6.64 14.46
CA LYS A 349 -13.71 7.59 13.37
C LYS A 349 -12.54 8.56 13.18
N VAL A 350 -11.98 9.11 14.25
CA VAL A 350 -10.82 10.01 14.17
C VAL A 350 -9.58 9.30 13.61
N ILE A 351 -9.31 8.05 14.04
CA ILE A 351 -8.18 7.25 13.53
C ILE A 351 -8.32 7.00 12.02
N MET A 352 -9.53 6.63 11.57
CA MET A 352 -9.82 6.45 10.15
C MET A 352 -9.68 7.78 9.38
N ALA A 353 -10.20 8.88 9.91
CA ALA A 353 -10.09 10.21 9.30
C ALA A 353 -8.63 10.66 9.12
N ARG A 354 -7.77 10.43 10.11
CA ARG A 354 -6.32 10.69 10.00
C ARG A 354 -5.68 9.90 8.88
N THR A 355 -6.04 8.63 8.76
CA THR A 355 -5.54 7.77 7.69
C THR A 355 -5.96 8.30 6.32
N LEU A 356 -7.24 8.65 6.13
CA LEU A 356 -7.75 9.23 4.88
C LEU A 356 -7.11 10.59 4.56
N ARG A 357 -6.93 11.46 5.56
CA ARG A 357 -6.19 12.72 5.43
C ARG A 357 -4.76 12.48 4.95
N LYS A 358 -4.06 11.50 5.52
CA LYS A 358 -2.70 11.16 5.11
C LYS A 358 -2.64 10.72 3.65
N VAL A 359 -3.60 9.92 3.18
CA VAL A 359 -3.73 9.56 1.76
C VAL A 359 -3.93 10.81 0.90
N LEU A 360 -4.90 11.66 1.25
CA LEU A 360 -5.25 12.87 0.52
C LEU A 360 -4.05 13.84 0.40
N ARG A 361 -3.37 14.09 1.51
CA ARG A 361 -2.19 14.96 1.58
C ARG A 361 -1.04 14.43 0.71
N ASN A 362 -0.79 13.12 0.73
CA ASN A 362 0.24 12.52 -0.11
C ASN A 362 -0.13 12.59 -1.59
N ALA A 363 -1.39 12.36 -1.95
CA ALA A 363 -1.86 12.52 -3.33
C ALA A 363 -1.68 13.96 -3.82
N PHE A 364 -2.04 14.96 -3.01
CA PHE A 364 -1.77 16.36 -3.32
C PHE A 364 -0.27 16.65 -3.52
N ARG A 365 0.58 16.25 -2.57
CA ARG A 365 2.04 16.47 -2.65
C ARG A 365 2.70 15.85 -3.88
N ARG A 366 2.10 14.81 -4.44
CA ARG A 366 2.55 14.13 -5.68
C ARG A 366 1.97 14.75 -6.95
N GLY A 367 1.21 15.83 -6.83
CA GLY A 367 0.54 16.52 -7.94
C GLY A 367 -0.75 15.85 -8.41
N ILE A 368 -1.15 14.72 -7.83
CA ILE A 368 -2.21 13.85 -8.36
C ILE A 368 -3.59 14.52 -8.35
N LEU A 369 -3.83 15.40 -7.37
CA LEU A 369 -5.13 16.01 -7.15
C LEU A 369 -5.25 17.34 -7.89
N SER A 370 -6.32 17.45 -8.67
CA SER A 370 -6.76 18.62 -9.44
C SER A 370 -8.29 18.66 -9.47
N ASP A 371 -8.88 19.69 -10.05
CA ASP A 371 -10.35 19.82 -10.17
C ASP A 371 -11.00 18.70 -10.98
N ASN A 372 -10.24 17.99 -11.81
CA ASN A 372 -10.70 16.85 -12.62
C ASN A 372 -10.10 15.51 -12.17
N SER A 373 -9.58 15.44 -10.94
CA SER A 373 -9.01 14.21 -10.39
C SER A 373 -10.01 13.42 -9.56
N LEU A 374 -10.15 12.13 -9.87
CA LEU A 374 -10.82 11.12 -9.06
C LEU A 374 -9.76 10.22 -8.43
N LEU A 375 -9.67 10.22 -7.11
CA LEU A 375 -8.80 9.31 -6.36
C LEU A 375 -9.62 8.11 -5.91
N VAL A 376 -9.35 6.93 -6.45
CA VAL A 376 -9.97 5.67 -6.05
C VAL A 376 -9.03 4.93 -5.10
N VAL A 377 -9.49 4.62 -3.91
CA VAL A 377 -8.74 3.84 -2.91
C VAL A 377 -9.47 2.53 -2.64
N GLN A 378 -8.75 1.42 -2.77
CA GLN A 378 -9.28 0.08 -2.55
C GLN A 378 -8.31 -0.73 -1.71
N GLY A 379 -8.83 -1.65 -0.89
CA GLY A 379 -8.03 -2.68 -0.26
C GLY A 379 -8.63 -3.11 1.06
N ASP A 380 -7.79 -3.65 1.94
CA ASP A 380 -8.15 -3.83 3.34
C ASP A 380 -8.08 -2.47 4.04
N LEU A 381 -9.21 -1.76 3.99
CA LEU A 381 -9.39 -0.45 4.62
C LEU A 381 -9.60 -0.59 6.14
N ASN A 382 -9.62 -1.82 6.66
CA ASN A 382 -9.73 -2.14 8.08
C ASN A 382 -10.91 -1.49 8.79
N SER A 383 -11.98 -1.14 8.07
CA SER A 383 -13.21 -0.77 8.75
C SER A 383 -13.76 -1.94 9.54
N ARG A 384 -14.39 -1.62 10.67
CA ARG A 384 -14.96 -2.58 11.60
C ARG A 384 -16.41 -2.23 11.89
N THR A 385 -17.13 -3.28 12.23
CA THR A 385 -18.50 -3.22 12.71
C THR A 385 -18.50 -2.83 14.17
N VAL A 386 -19.30 -1.82 14.53
CA VAL A 386 -19.59 -1.45 15.90
C VAL A 386 -21.03 -1.82 16.22
N LEU A 387 -21.21 -2.70 17.20
CA LEU A 387 -22.51 -3.00 17.80
C LEU A 387 -22.74 -2.02 18.95
N GLY A 388 -23.62 -1.06 18.71
CA GLY A 388 -24.07 -0.08 19.69
C GLY A 388 -25.26 -0.57 20.53
N PRO A 389 -25.72 0.26 21.47
CA PRO A 389 -26.88 -0.05 22.30
C PRO A 389 -28.13 -0.38 21.48
N LYS A 390 -29.00 -1.23 22.02
CA LYS A 390 -30.26 -1.64 21.39
C LYS A 390 -30.09 -2.28 19.99
N GLY A 391 -28.94 -2.93 19.77
CA GLY A 391 -28.64 -3.62 18.52
C GLY A 391 -28.36 -2.71 17.32
N GLN A 392 -28.09 -1.41 17.55
CA GLN A 392 -27.62 -0.52 16.48
C GLN A 392 -26.32 -1.05 15.89
N VAL A 393 -26.24 -1.08 14.56
CA VAL A 393 -25.04 -1.52 13.85
C VAL A 393 -24.50 -0.34 13.08
N LYS A 394 -23.23 -0.03 13.34
CA LYS A 394 -22.51 1.04 12.66
C LYS A 394 -21.27 0.47 11.99
N ASP A 395 -20.89 1.07 10.89
CA ASP A 395 -19.62 0.80 10.22
C ASP A 395 -18.77 2.07 10.28
N ILE A 396 -17.53 1.93 10.77
CA ILE A 396 -16.68 3.09 11.07
C ILE A 396 -16.43 3.94 9.81
N LEU A 397 -16.17 3.31 8.66
CA LEU A 397 -15.92 4.04 7.43
C LEU A 397 -17.18 4.76 6.94
N GLN A 398 -18.35 4.13 6.97
CA GLN A 398 -19.62 4.78 6.64
C GLN A 398 -19.89 5.99 7.55
N GLU A 399 -19.64 5.87 8.85
CA GLU A 399 -19.79 6.97 9.81
C GLU A 399 -18.77 8.10 9.57
N VAL A 400 -17.58 7.80 9.04
CA VAL A 400 -16.57 8.83 8.66
C VAL A 400 -16.94 9.55 7.37
N ILE A 401 -17.38 8.82 6.34
CA ILE A 401 -17.70 9.42 5.03
C ILE A 401 -19.03 10.17 5.03
N SER A 402 -19.96 9.83 5.92
CA SER A 402 -21.24 10.52 6.07
C SER A 402 -21.21 11.73 7.01
N ASP A 403 -20.15 11.90 7.81
CA ASP A 403 -20.02 12.99 8.79
C ASP A 403 -19.36 14.23 8.14
N PRO A 404 -20.12 15.32 7.88
CA PRO A 404 -19.60 16.48 7.17
C PRO A 404 -18.54 17.24 7.97
N HIS A 405 -18.58 17.20 9.31
CA HIS A 405 -17.53 17.82 10.12
C HIS A 405 -16.22 17.03 10.02
N ILE A 406 -16.29 15.70 9.99
CA ILE A 406 -15.08 14.87 9.77
C ILE A 406 -14.54 15.08 8.36
N GLN A 407 -15.39 15.13 7.34
CA GLN A 407 -14.95 15.43 5.97
C GLN A 407 -14.24 16.78 5.87
N ALA A 408 -14.80 17.82 6.48
CA ALA A 408 -14.15 19.13 6.55
C ALA A 408 -12.82 19.09 7.32
N ALA A 409 -12.73 18.32 8.41
CA ALA A 409 -11.50 18.14 9.16
C ALA A 409 -10.41 17.39 8.38
N ILE A 410 -10.78 16.37 7.60
CA ILE A 410 -9.86 15.64 6.72
C ILE A 410 -9.20 16.58 5.72
N ARG A 411 -9.97 17.54 5.15
CA ARG A 411 -9.46 18.53 4.19
C ARG A 411 -8.69 19.70 4.80
N ASN A 412 -8.98 20.08 6.04
CA ASN A 412 -8.52 21.34 6.63
C ASN A 412 -6.99 21.51 6.51
N GLY A 413 -6.50 22.57 5.87
CA GLY A 413 -5.05 22.79 5.70
C GLY A 413 -4.36 21.85 4.68
N VAL A 414 -5.10 20.96 4.02
CA VAL A 414 -4.63 20.29 2.80
C VAL A 414 -5.07 21.17 1.62
N PRO A 415 -4.14 21.68 0.78
CA PRO A 415 -4.44 22.62 -0.30
C PRO A 415 -5.07 21.92 -1.53
N VAL A 416 -6.19 21.22 -1.32
CA VAL A 416 -6.98 20.57 -2.36
C VAL A 416 -8.26 21.36 -2.63
N ALA A 417 -8.86 21.14 -3.80
CA ALA A 417 -10.20 21.62 -4.08
C ALA A 417 -11.21 21.08 -3.03
N GLU A 418 -12.31 21.81 -2.83
CA GLU A 418 -13.40 21.32 -2.01
C GLU A 418 -13.94 20.01 -2.60
N GLY A 419 -14.07 18.97 -1.77
CA GLY A 419 -14.47 17.63 -2.20
C GLY A 419 -14.47 16.62 -1.06
N ASP A 420 -15.31 15.60 -1.14
CA ASP A 420 -15.53 14.65 -0.06
C ASP A 420 -15.06 13.23 -0.41
N TRP A 421 -14.78 12.44 0.61
CA TRP A 421 -14.70 10.99 0.49
C TRP A 421 -16.10 10.41 0.41
N PHE A 422 -16.31 9.45 -0.48
CA PHE A 422 -17.56 8.73 -0.64
C PHE A 422 -17.31 7.28 -1.04
N GLU A 423 -18.30 6.42 -0.80
CA GLU A 423 -18.30 5.05 -1.26
C GLU A 423 -19.19 4.95 -2.51
N PRO A 424 -18.66 4.61 -3.70
CA PRO A 424 -19.46 4.60 -4.92
C PRO A 424 -20.70 3.71 -4.81
N CYS A 425 -20.59 2.56 -4.16
CA CYS A 425 -21.62 1.53 -4.10
C CYS A 425 -22.89 1.93 -3.32
N GLY A 426 -22.97 3.13 -2.72
CA GLY A 426 -24.20 3.75 -2.22
C GLY A 426 -24.96 3.04 -1.08
N GLU A 427 -24.57 1.82 -0.69
CA GLU A 427 -25.15 1.14 0.45
C GLU A 427 -24.76 1.89 1.73
N THR A 428 -25.74 2.52 2.38
CA THR A 428 -25.55 3.32 3.60
C THR A 428 -25.96 2.54 4.85
N ASN A 429 -26.63 1.38 4.71
CA ASN A 429 -27.01 0.56 5.83
C ASN A 429 -25.92 -0.46 6.14
N ALA A 430 -25.23 -0.27 7.27
CA ALA A 430 -24.19 -1.19 7.74
C ALA A 430 -24.68 -2.66 7.79
N LEU A 431 -25.95 -2.92 8.11
CA LEU A 431 -26.51 -4.28 8.14
C LEU A 431 -26.43 -5.00 6.80
N LYS A 432 -26.55 -4.28 5.70
CA LYS A 432 -26.55 -4.82 4.34
C LYS A 432 -25.16 -4.96 3.74
N LEU A 433 -24.14 -4.44 4.41
CA LEU A 433 -22.77 -4.56 3.93
C LEU A 433 -22.37 -6.04 3.87
N PRO A 434 -21.67 -6.45 2.80
CA PRO A 434 -21.15 -7.79 2.69
C PRO A 434 -20.03 -8.02 3.70
N VAL A 435 -20.05 -9.17 4.36
CA VAL A 435 -19.00 -9.60 5.27
C VAL A 435 -17.83 -10.14 4.46
N THR A 436 -16.68 -9.49 4.60
CA THR A 436 -15.44 -9.83 3.89
C THR A 436 -14.37 -10.34 4.84
N TYR A 437 -14.53 -10.11 6.14
CA TYR A 437 -13.56 -10.43 7.18
C TYR A 437 -14.13 -11.41 8.20
N LYS A 438 -13.21 -12.16 8.82
CA LYS A 438 -13.40 -13.11 9.91
C LYS A 438 -13.90 -14.48 9.49
N PHE A 439 -13.31 -15.00 8.41
CA PHE A 439 -13.52 -16.37 7.97
C PHE A 439 -12.39 -17.29 8.44
N ASN A 440 -12.63 -18.61 8.48
CA ASN A 440 -11.54 -19.57 8.54
C ASN A 440 -10.85 -19.64 7.17
N SER A 441 -9.65 -20.23 7.11
CA SER A 441 -8.96 -20.46 5.84
C SER A 441 -9.75 -21.41 4.91
N GLU A 442 -10.58 -22.29 5.44
CA GLU A 442 -11.41 -23.22 4.66
C GLU A 442 -12.68 -22.58 4.12
N VAL A 443 -13.17 -23.09 2.98
CA VAL A 443 -14.44 -22.69 2.39
C VAL A 443 -15.59 -23.38 3.12
N GLY A 444 -16.56 -22.59 3.59
CA GLY A 444 -17.74 -23.09 4.28
C GLY A 444 -18.64 -23.93 3.39
N ALA A 445 -19.26 -24.96 3.96
CA ALA A 445 -20.13 -25.88 3.22
C ALA A 445 -21.33 -25.16 2.56
N HIS A 446 -21.85 -24.11 3.19
CA HIS A 446 -22.97 -23.33 2.65
C HIS A 446 -22.63 -22.75 1.27
N PHE A 447 -21.42 -22.23 1.10
CA PHE A 447 -21.03 -21.53 -0.12
C PHE A 447 -20.63 -22.45 -1.26
N LYS A 448 -20.37 -23.74 -1.00
CA LYS A 448 -19.94 -24.70 -2.03
C LYS A 448 -21.04 -25.05 -3.05
N GLY A 449 -22.31 -24.70 -2.80
CA GLY A 449 -23.45 -25.08 -3.65
C GLY A 449 -24.49 -23.98 -3.89
N THR A 450 -24.20 -22.72 -3.55
CA THR A 450 -25.13 -21.58 -3.71
C THR A 450 -24.72 -20.67 -4.85
N ASP A 451 -25.69 -19.95 -5.43
CA ASP A 451 -25.54 -18.99 -6.56
C ASP A 451 -24.74 -17.71 -6.22
N GLY A 452 -23.92 -17.73 -5.16
CA GLY A 452 -23.03 -16.63 -4.82
C GLY A 452 -23.68 -15.46 -4.06
N SER A 453 -24.72 -15.70 -3.26
CA SER A 453 -25.19 -14.70 -2.30
C SER A 453 -24.08 -14.41 -1.27
N ALA A 454 -23.81 -13.12 -1.03
CA ALA A 454 -22.85 -12.71 -0.03
C ALA A 454 -23.45 -12.82 1.37
N LEU A 455 -22.66 -13.27 2.34
CA LEU A 455 -23.06 -13.18 3.75
C LEU A 455 -23.09 -11.71 4.17
N SER A 456 -24.20 -11.23 4.71
CA SER A 456 -24.34 -9.88 5.26
C SER A 456 -24.33 -9.88 6.78
N LEU A 457 -24.12 -8.70 7.38
CA LEU A 457 -24.24 -8.54 8.84
C LEU A 457 -25.67 -8.79 9.32
N GLU A 458 -26.68 -8.38 8.53
CA GLU A 458 -28.09 -8.70 8.78
C GLU A 458 -28.33 -10.20 8.88
N GLY A 459 -27.74 -10.99 7.97
CA GLY A 459 -27.86 -12.44 7.99
C GLY A 459 -27.27 -13.06 9.26
N ILE A 460 -26.10 -12.58 9.69
CA ILE A 460 -25.47 -13.02 10.95
C ILE A 460 -26.34 -12.67 12.15
N LEU A 461 -26.82 -11.43 12.21
CA LEU A 461 -27.58 -10.93 13.36
C LEU A 461 -29.00 -11.49 13.44
N THR A 462 -29.60 -11.84 12.31
CA THR A 462 -30.92 -12.50 12.25
C THR A 462 -30.82 -13.97 12.69
N ALA A 463 -29.71 -14.65 12.36
CA ALA A 463 -29.48 -16.02 12.79
C ALA A 463 -29.14 -16.14 14.29
N ALA A 464 -28.68 -15.06 14.91
CA ALA A 464 -28.40 -14.99 16.34
C ALA A 464 -29.70 -14.88 17.15
N ALA A 465 -29.98 -15.86 18.02
CA ALA A 465 -31.29 -16.04 18.65
C ALA A 465 -31.57 -15.13 19.88
N LYS A 466 -30.58 -14.40 20.41
CA LYS A 466 -30.73 -13.57 21.63
C LYS A 466 -30.05 -12.20 21.46
N ARG A 467 -30.79 -11.13 21.72
CA ARG A 467 -30.31 -9.72 21.61
C ARG A 467 -31.00 -8.84 22.66
N GLU A 468 -30.81 -9.13 23.95
CA GLU A 468 -31.41 -8.31 25.01
C GLU A 468 -30.44 -7.30 25.64
N ASP A 469 -29.11 -7.51 25.57
CA ASP A 469 -28.13 -6.64 26.22
C ASP A 469 -27.19 -5.88 25.27
N ASP A 470 -26.77 -4.69 25.74
CA ASP A 470 -25.80 -3.81 25.09
C ASP A 470 -24.38 -4.43 25.16
N GLY A 471 -23.67 -4.53 24.03
CA GLY A 471 -22.28 -5.04 23.99
C GLY A 471 -22.11 -6.52 23.62
N ALA A 472 -23.14 -7.15 23.05
CA ALA A 472 -23.22 -8.58 22.74
C ALA A 472 -22.35 -9.09 21.56
N TYR A 473 -21.11 -8.61 21.33
CA TYR A 473 -20.30 -9.12 20.20
C TYR A 473 -20.02 -10.62 20.31
N ALA A 474 -19.45 -11.05 21.45
CA ALA A 474 -19.15 -12.45 21.70
C ALA A 474 -20.43 -13.27 21.81
N GLU A 475 -21.42 -12.76 22.55
CA GLU A 475 -22.72 -13.41 22.77
C GLU A 475 -23.49 -13.62 21.47
N THR A 476 -23.45 -12.67 20.53
CA THR A 476 -24.05 -12.81 19.20
C THR A 476 -23.47 -14.05 18.50
N LEU A 477 -22.14 -14.17 18.45
CA LEU A 477 -21.50 -15.31 17.81
C LEU A 477 -21.66 -16.62 18.59
N GLN A 478 -21.67 -16.59 19.93
CA GLN A 478 -21.96 -17.75 20.78
C GLN A 478 -23.39 -18.26 20.61
N SER A 479 -24.34 -17.37 20.32
CA SER A 479 -25.75 -17.73 20.13
C SER A 479 -26.03 -18.39 18.78
N LEU A 480 -25.09 -18.31 17.83
CA LEU A 480 -25.22 -18.98 16.55
C LEU A 480 -25.06 -20.49 16.73
N PRO A 481 -25.92 -21.32 16.11
CA PRO A 481 -25.72 -22.76 16.10
C PRO A 481 -24.33 -23.13 15.53
N PRO A 482 -23.60 -24.09 16.13
CA PRO A 482 -22.26 -24.46 15.66
C PRO A 482 -22.21 -24.86 14.18
N ASP A 483 -23.24 -25.53 13.69
CA ASP A 483 -23.36 -25.92 12.28
C ASP A 483 -23.51 -24.71 11.35
N VAL A 484 -24.18 -23.64 11.80
CA VAL A 484 -24.30 -22.39 11.03
C VAL A 484 -22.94 -21.72 10.93
N LEU A 485 -22.24 -21.52 12.06
CA LEU A 485 -20.87 -20.97 12.09
C LEU A 485 -19.93 -21.73 11.17
N LYS A 486 -19.94 -23.07 11.25
CA LYS A 486 -19.13 -23.96 10.41
C LYS A 486 -19.54 -23.88 8.94
N SER A 487 -20.84 -23.84 8.64
CA SER A 487 -21.35 -23.77 7.26
C SER A 487 -20.96 -22.47 6.56
N TRP A 488 -20.92 -21.36 7.29
CA TRP A 488 -20.43 -20.06 6.80
C TRP A 488 -18.92 -19.92 6.89
N SER A 489 -18.25 -20.85 7.56
CA SER A 489 -16.81 -20.78 7.86
C SER A 489 -16.41 -19.48 8.54
N LEU A 490 -17.21 -19.02 9.51
CA LEU A 490 -16.80 -17.88 10.34
C LEU A 490 -15.78 -18.36 11.39
N GLU A 491 -14.72 -17.58 11.60
CA GLU A 491 -13.75 -17.85 12.65
C GLU A 491 -14.25 -17.28 13.97
N PHE A 492 -14.51 -18.13 14.96
CA PHE A 492 -14.88 -17.70 16.30
C PHE A 492 -13.93 -18.31 17.34
N LYS A 493 -13.23 -17.44 18.08
CA LYS A 493 -12.26 -17.83 19.12
C LYS A 493 -12.79 -17.39 20.47
N GLU A 494 -13.67 -18.20 21.05
CA GLU A 494 -14.40 -17.89 22.28
C GLU A 494 -13.48 -17.42 23.43
N ALA A 495 -12.43 -18.17 23.73
CA ALA A 495 -11.53 -17.90 24.86
C ALA A 495 -10.69 -16.60 24.73
N ASN A 496 -10.63 -15.99 23.55
CA ASN A 496 -9.85 -14.76 23.30
C ASN A 496 -10.56 -13.86 22.28
N PHE A 497 -11.88 -13.76 22.44
CA PHE A 497 -12.70 -12.91 21.60
C PHE A 497 -12.39 -11.44 21.91
N ARG A 498 -12.39 -10.62 20.85
CA ARG A 498 -12.23 -9.17 20.94
C ARG A 498 -13.21 -8.49 19.99
N ASN A 499 -13.73 -7.33 20.36
CA ASN A 499 -14.82 -6.69 19.63
C ASN A 499 -14.43 -6.34 18.19
N PHE A 500 -13.20 -5.86 17.99
CA PHE A 500 -12.68 -5.56 16.65
C PHE A 500 -12.52 -6.79 15.75
N ARG A 501 -12.63 -8.01 16.30
CA ARG A 501 -12.60 -9.28 15.55
C ARG A 501 -13.98 -9.76 15.14
N PHE A 502 -15.04 -8.99 15.38
CA PHE A 502 -16.36 -9.32 14.87
C PHE A 502 -16.37 -9.27 13.33
N PRO A 503 -17.19 -10.10 12.65
CA PRO A 503 -17.34 -10.05 11.20
C PRO A 503 -17.60 -8.63 10.69
N ALA A 504 -16.94 -8.27 9.58
CA ALA A 504 -16.95 -6.91 9.06
C ALA A 504 -16.76 -6.86 7.53
N SER A 505 -17.11 -5.71 6.96
CA SER A 505 -16.82 -5.34 5.57
C SER A 505 -15.52 -4.54 5.49
N ALA A 506 -14.40 -5.24 5.66
CA ALA A 506 -13.07 -4.63 5.73
C ALA A 506 -12.52 -4.25 4.34
N ASP A 507 -12.94 -4.99 3.32
CA ASP A 507 -12.43 -4.92 1.95
C ASP A 507 -13.38 -4.11 1.07
N ARG A 508 -13.03 -2.85 0.80
CA ARG A 508 -13.93 -1.89 0.13
C ARG A 508 -13.22 -0.95 -0.81
N ILE A 509 -14.02 -0.18 -1.53
CA ILE A 509 -13.61 0.87 -2.46
C ILE A 509 -14.25 2.17 -2.01
N ILE A 510 -13.41 3.18 -1.81
CA ILE A 510 -13.84 4.56 -1.59
C ILE A 510 -13.21 5.46 -2.64
N CYS A 511 -13.81 6.61 -2.84
CA CYS A 511 -13.35 7.62 -3.77
C CYS A 511 -13.25 8.95 -3.05
N TRP A 512 -12.29 9.78 -3.46
CA TRP A 512 -12.31 11.21 -3.21
C TRP A 512 -12.39 11.93 -4.55
N ALA A 513 -13.25 12.94 -4.63
CA ALA A 513 -13.34 13.81 -5.79
C ALA A 513 -13.70 15.24 -5.36
N PRO A 514 -13.21 16.27 -6.07
CA PRO A 514 -13.71 17.63 -5.92
C PRO A 514 -15.23 17.69 -6.10
N SER A 515 -15.94 18.54 -5.35
CA SER A 515 -17.39 18.71 -5.42
C SER A 515 -17.87 19.12 -6.81
N SER A 516 -17.05 19.85 -7.57
CA SER A 516 -17.29 20.18 -8.98
C SER A 516 -17.33 18.94 -9.87
N LEU A 517 -16.42 17.99 -9.65
CA LEU A 517 -16.37 16.73 -10.38
C LEU A 517 -17.40 15.73 -9.86
N ALA A 518 -17.51 15.54 -8.54
CA ALA A 518 -18.38 14.55 -7.90
C ALA A 518 -19.84 14.67 -8.36
N ARG A 519 -20.36 15.90 -8.48
CA ARG A 519 -21.73 16.17 -8.99
C ARG A 519 -21.96 15.72 -10.44
N ARG A 520 -20.89 15.49 -11.20
CA ARG A 520 -20.93 15.04 -12.59
C ARG A 520 -20.65 13.55 -12.73
N LEU A 521 -20.22 12.87 -11.66
CA LEU A 521 -19.97 11.44 -11.69
C LEU A 521 -21.28 10.68 -11.46
N GLN A 522 -21.71 9.94 -12.47
CA GLN A 522 -22.82 9.00 -12.35
C GLN A 522 -22.28 7.58 -12.33
N TRP A 523 -22.61 6.86 -11.25
CA TRP A 523 -22.15 5.49 -11.02
C TRP A 523 -23.31 4.53 -11.27
N THR A 524 -23.07 3.50 -12.07
CA THR A 524 -23.98 2.36 -12.23
C THR A 524 -23.24 1.07 -11.88
N PHE A 525 -23.92 0.13 -11.24
CA PHE A 525 -23.38 -1.15 -10.80
C PHE A 525 -24.13 -2.28 -11.49
N PRO A 526 -23.66 -2.75 -12.67
CA PRO A 526 -24.38 -3.76 -13.46
C PRO A 526 -24.67 -5.07 -12.71
N GLN A 527 -23.89 -5.37 -11.67
CA GLN A 527 -24.05 -6.55 -10.81
C GLN A 527 -24.78 -6.27 -9.49
N GLY A 528 -25.29 -5.05 -9.29
CA GLY A 528 -25.99 -4.63 -8.07
C GLY A 528 -25.07 -4.30 -6.88
N GLY A 529 -23.77 -4.07 -7.12
CA GLY A 529 -22.81 -3.68 -6.09
C GLY A 529 -21.70 -4.72 -5.87
N TYR A 530 -21.20 -4.79 -4.63
CA TYR A 530 -20.13 -5.71 -4.26
C TYR A 530 -20.56 -7.18 -4.39
N LYS A 531 -19.64 -8.01 -4.88
CA LYS A 531 -19.73 -9.47 -4.87
C LYS A 531 -18.57 -10.04 -4.09
N VAL A 532 -18.86 -10.88 -3.10
CA VAL A 532 -17.84 -11.56 -2.29
C VAL A 532 -17.59 -12.94 -2.86
N ASN A 533 -16.32 -13.26 -3.11
CA ASN A 533 -15.93 -14.60 -3.50
C ASN A 533 -15.77 -15.50 -2.25
N HIS A 534 -16.86 -16.11 -1.81
CA HIS A 534 -16.83 -17.06 -0.69
C HIS A 534 -16.16 -18.40 -1.04
N LEU A 535 -15.97 -18.71 -2.33
CA LEU A 535 -15.30 -19.94 -2.80
C LEU A 535 -13.78 -19.88 -2.66
N GLN A 536 -13.19 -18.69 -2.52
CA GLN A 536 -11.76 -18.56 -2.29
C GLN A 536 -11.42 -18.85 -0.82
N GLY A 537 -10.70 -19.95 -0.57
CA GLY A 537 -10.06 -20.23 0.72
C GLY A 537 -8.67 -19.63 0.84
N GLY A 538 -7.98 -19.96 1.94
CA GLY A 538 -6.58 -19.64 2.20
C GLY A 538 -6.33 -18.35 2.99
N SER A 539 -7.37 -17.57 3.29
CA SER A 539 -7.31 -16.30 4.02
C SER A 539 -8.46 -16.19 5.02
N ASP A 540 -8.33 -15.36 6.05
CA ASP A 540 -9.43 -14.95 6.93
C ASP A 540 -10.29 -13.82 6.33
N HIS A 541 -9.88 -13.33 5.16
CA HIS A 541 -10.66 -12.47 4.30
C HIS A 541 -11.22 -13.24 3.10
N ARG A 542 -12.29 -12.72 2.50
CA ARG A 542 -12.84 -13.19 1.23
C ARG A 542 -12.69 -12.11 0.17
N PRO A 543 -12.20 -12.47 -1.04
CA PRO A 543 -12.00 -11.47 -2.09
C PRO A 543 -13.29 -10.77 -2.46
N VAL A 544 -13.18 -9.50 -2.83
CA VAL A 544 -14.32 -8.67 -3.22
C VAL A 544 -14.15 -8.21 -4.65
N ARG A 545 -15.24 -8.27 -5.43
CA ARG A 545 -15.36 -7.71 -6.77
C ARG A 545 -16.38 -6.57 -6.77
N LEU A 546 -16.09 -5.51 -7.51
CA LEU A 546 -17.06 -4.49 -7.90
C LEU A 546 -16.96 -4.23 -9.41
N GLU A 547 -18.10 -4.30 -10.11
CA GLU A 547 -18.22 -3.82 -11.49
C GLU A 547 -18.86 -2.44 -11.51
N VAL A 548 -18.23 -1.52 -12.22
CA VAL A 548 -18.64 -0.13 -12.28
C VAL A 548 -18.75 0.31 -13.73
N LEU A 549 -19.86 0.98 -14.03
CA LEU A 549 -19.98 1.85 -15.18
C LEU A 549 -19.98 3.30 -14.65
N LEU A 550 -18.89 4.02 -14.90
CA LEU A 550 -18.71 5.40 -14.50
C LEU A 550 -18.98 6.31 -15.69
N GLN A 551 -19.96 7.19 -15.57
CA GLN A 551 -20.30 8.16 -16.60
C GLN A 551 -19.99 9.57 -16.09
N LEU A 552 -19.20 10.32 -16.87
CA LEU A 552 -18.95 11.73 -16.60
C LEU A 552 -19.96 12.59 -17.37
N LEU A 553 -20.80 13.30 -16.62
CA LEU A 553 -21.77 14.22 -17.18
C LEU A 553 -21.10 15.52 -17.65
N PRO A 554 -21.70 16.22 -18.64
CA PRO A 554 -21.31 17.57 -19.02
C PRO A 554 -21.27 18.53 -17.82
N ALA A 555 -20.46 19.59 -17.91
CA ALA A 555 -20.27 20.53 -16.79
C ALA A 555 -21.55 21.31 -16.42
N ASP A 556 -22.42 21.56 -17.41
CA ASP A 556 -23.72 22.21 -17.27
C ASP A 556 -24.80 21.31 -16.62
N ALA A 557 -24.58 20.00 -16.58
CA ALA A 557 -25.49 19.07 -15.91
C ALA A 557 -25.34 19.09 -14.38
N ALA A 558 -24.22 19.60 -13.85
CA ALA A 558 -24.05 19.78 -12.42
C ALA A 558 -24.92 20.95 -11.96
N GLY A 559 -26.09 20.65 -11.38
CA GLY A 559 -26.94 21.67 -10.78
C GLY A 559 -26.14 22.58 -9.83
N ASN A 560 -26.47 23.88 -9.83
CA ASN A 560 -25.88 24.88 -8.94
C ASN A 560 -26.40 24.73 -7.51
N THR A 561 -26.16 23.58 -6.89
CA THR A 561 -26.38 23.42 -5.45
C THR A 561 -25.11 23.88 -4.77
N ALA A 562 -25.13 25.10 -4.20
CA ALA A 562 -24.08 25.56 -3.32
C ALA A 562 -24.06 24.63 -2.10
N VAL A 563 -22.96 23.92 -1.88
CA VAL A 563 -22.77 23.16 -0.65
C VAL A 563 -22.44 24.19 0.42
N SER A 564 -23.24 24.23 1.49
CA SER A 564 -22.91 25.08 2.64
C SER A 564 -21.64 24.55 3.28
N ALA A 565 -20.60 25.38 3.34
CA ALA A 565 -19.36 25.02 4.02
C ALA A 565 -19.68 24.65 5.48
N THR A 566 -19.33 23.44 5.88
CA THR A 566 -19.47 22.97 7.25
C THR A 566 -18.17 23.23 7.98
N GLU A 567 -18.18 24.10 8.99
CA GLU A 567 -16.99 24.32 9.82
C GLU A 567 -16.81 23.17 10.81
N PRO A 568 -15.64 22.49 10.81
CA PRO A 568 -15.36 21.46 11.79
C PRO A 568 -14.97 22.08 13.14
N PRO A 569 -15.43 21.52 14.27
CA PRO A 569 -15.01 22.00 15.58
C PRO A 569 -13.50 21.87 15.78
N ARG A 570 -12.91 22.85 16.47
CA ARG A 570 -11.46 22.96 16.65
C ARG A 570 -10.80 21.70 17.26
N ALA A 571 -11.43 21.08 18.25
CA ALA A 571 -10.89 19.87 18.86
C ALA A 571 -10.76 18.70 17.85
N LEU A 572 -11.71 18.59 16.91
CA LEU A 572 -11.66 17.59 15.85
C LEU A 572 -10.55 17.90 14.84
N LEU A 573 -10.36 19.18 14.48
CA LEU A 573 -9.25 19.62 13.63
C LEU A 573 -7.90 19.23 14.22
N GLU A 574 -7.67 19.54 15.49
CA GLU A 574 -6.43 19.25 16.20
C GLU A 574 -6.18 17.73 16.28
N ALA A 575 -7.24 16.94 16.54
CA ALA A 575 -7.14 15.48 16.63
C ALA A 575 -6.84 14.82 15.26
N VAL A 576 -7.44 15.32 14.17
CA VAL A 576 -7.25 14.79 12.81
C VAL A 576 -5.93 15.25 12.18
N ALA A 577 -5.44 16.45 12.51
CA ALA A 577 -4.17 16.98 12.00
C ALA A 577 -2.93 16.49 12.76
N GLN A 578 -3.09 15.70 13.83
CA GLN A 578 -1.99 15.34 14.73
C GLN A 578 -0.81 14.63 14.05
N ASP A 579 -1.06 13.78 13.04
CA ASP A 579 -0.01 13.08 12.28
C ASP A 579 0.73 13.99 11.30
N ASP A 580 0.25 15.22 11.09
CA ASP A 580 0.82 16.06 10.06
C ASP A 580 2.25 16.49 10.37
N ALA A 581 2.51 16.77 11.65
CA ALA A 581 3.80 17.24 12.16
C ALA A 581 4.86 16.13 12.21
N GLU A 582 4.44 14.87 12.33
CA GLU A 582 5.36 13.73 12.48
C GLU A 582 5.98 13.30 11.15
N ASP A 583 5.27 13.53 10.03
CA ASP A 583 5.83 13.30 8.70
C ASP A 583 6.84 14.40 8.29
N SER A 584 6.89 15.55 9.00
CA SER A 584 7.76 16.68 8.64
C SER A 584 9.11 16.71 9.37
N GLU A 585 9.25 16.14 10.57
CA GLU A 585 10.50 16.21 11.34
C GLU A 585 10.71 14.94 12.16
N GLY A 586 11.96 14.45 12.24
CA GLY A 586 12.38 13.27 13.01
C GLY A 586 12.28 13.43 14.54
N ALA A 587 11.18 13.99 15.03
CA ALA A 587 10.93 14.27 16.44
C ALA A 587 10.53 12.97 17.18
N GLY A 588 11.53 12.32 17.79
CA GLY A 588 11.38 11.12 18.62
C GLY A 588 10.77 11.39 20.00
N GLY A 589 9.53 11.88 20.07
CA GLY A 589 8.80 12.07 21.32
C GLY A 589 7.94 10.87 21.70
N ASP A 590 8.36 10.08 22.69
CA ASP A 590 7.58 9.00 23.27
C ASP A 590 6.46 9.55 24.16
N SER A 591 5.18 9.24 23.90
CA SER A 591 4.14 9.61 24.86
C SER A 591 2.94 8.64 24.91
N PRO A 592 2.83 7.82 25.97
CA PRO A 592 1.61 7.11 26.38
C PRO A 592 0.38 8.02 26.56
N SER A 593 0.55 9.34 26.57
CA SER A 593 -0.54 10.33 26.61
C SER A 593 -1.39 10.37 25.34
N PHE A 594 -1.00 9.70 24.25
CA PHE A 594 -1.69 9.79 22.97
C PHE A 594 -3.13 9.30 23.02
N LEU A 595 -3.38 8.06 23.45
CA LEU A 595 -4.73 7.48 23.49
C LEU A 595 -5.63 8.26 24.46
N ASN A 596 -5.06 8.75 25.57
CA ASN A 596 -5.80 9.57 26.54
C ASN A 596 -6.17 10.94 25.96
N ARG A 597 -5.27 11.58 25.20
CA ARG A 597 -5.55 12.85 24.51
C ARG A 597 -6.60 12.66 23.41
N LEU A 598 -6.48 11.60 22.62
CA LEU A 598 -7.44 11.27 21.56
C LEU A 598 -8.84 11.01 22.16
N GLY A 599 -8.91 10.19 23.20
CA GLY A 599 -10.17 9.90 23.91
C GLY A 599 -10.79 11.17 24.48
N SER A 600 -9.99 12.03 25.12
CA SER A 600 -10.49 13.30 25.70
C SER A 600 -10.99 14.28 24.63
N ALA A 601 -10.25 14.44 23.53
CA ALA A 601 -10.62 15.34 22.44
C ALA A 601 -11.89 14.85 21.71
N ALA A 602 -11.96 13.56 21.39
CA ALA A 602 -13.14 12.94 20.79
C ALA A 602 -14.35 13.10 21.73
N GLN A 603 -14.22 12.67 22.98
CA GLN A 603 -15.31 12.69 23.96
C GLN A 603 -15.80 14.11 24.26
N SER A 604 -14.90 15.10 24.33
CA SER A 604 -15.27 16.51 24.48
C SER A 604 -16.11 17.01 23.31
N TRP A 605 -15.74 16.66 22.07
CA TRP A 605 -16.52 17.05 20.89
C TRP A 605 -17.91 16.38 20.87
N PHE A 606 -18.00 15.09 21.20
CA PHE A 606 -19.29 14.38 21.21
C PHE A 606 -20.22 14.80 22.33
N SER A 607 -19.66 15.16 23.48
CA SER A 607 -20.45 15.72 24.57
C SER A 607 -21.10 17.04 24.16
N GLN A 608 -20.46 17.83 23.29
CA GLN A 608 -21.05 19.04 22.73
C GLN A 608 -22.18 18.72 21.74
N GLN A 609 -22.02 17.76 20.82
CA GLN A 609 -23.08 17.41 19.86
C GLN A 609 -24.32 16.79 20.53
N SER A 610 -24.14 15.90 21.50
CA SER A 610 -25.26 15.26 22.20
C SER A 610 -26.08 16.25 23.04
N GLY A 611 -25.47 17.33 23.51
CA GLY A 611 -26.17 18.46 24.15
C GLY A 611 -27.10 19.20 23.20
N TYR A 612 -26.74 19.32 21.92
CA TYR A 612 -27.57 19.99 20.90
C TYR A 612 -28.76 19.17 20.42
N SER A 613 -28.73 17.84 20.55
CA SER A 613 -29.84 16.97 20.13
C SER A 613 -30.92 16.78 21.21
N ARG A 614 -30.73 17.32 22.43
CA ARG A 614 -31.69 17.25 23.55
C ARG A 614 -32.41 18.58 23.82
N ALA A 615 -32.04 19.65 23.11
CA ALA A 615 -32.76 20.93 23.07
C ALA A 615 -33.56 20.99 21.77
#